data_AF-A0A670IQD5-F1
#
_entry.id   AF-A0A670IQD5-F1
#
_cell.length_a   1.000
_cell.length_b   1.000
_cell.length_c   1.000
_cell.angle_alpha   90.00
_cell.angle_beta   90.00
_cell.angle_gamma   90.00
#
_symmetry.space_group_name_H-M   'P 1'
#
loop_
_entity.id
_entity.type
_entity.pdbx_description
1 polymer ?
#
loop_
_entity_poly.entity_id
_entity_poly.type
_entity_poly.pdbx_seq_one_letter_code
_entity_poly.pdbx_strand_id
1 'polypeptide(L)'
;RAGCRRVLAIDCEMVGTGPAGAVSDLARCSVVSYHGDVMYDKYVRPLSPITNYRTRWSGIQRHHMKEPFPCAALVCQKRLKSCWPPAPSANKVR
;
A
#
# COMPACT_ATOMS: atom_id res chain seq x y z
N ARG A 1 25.16 -4.28 -18.46
CA ARG A 1 24.20 -3.21 -18.81
C ARG A 1 23.73 -2.57 -17.52
N ALA A 2 23.84 -1.24 -17.43
CA ALA A 2 23.42 -0.42 -16.30
C ALA A 2 22.05 -0.87 -15.77
N GLY A 3 21.92 -1.04 -14.46
CA GLY A 3 20.69 -1.48 -13.82
C GLY A 3 19.54 -0.54 -14.21
N CYS A 4 18.58 -1.07 -14.95
CA CYS A 4 17.34 -0.36 -15.25
C CYS A 4 16.69 0.01 -13.91
N ARG A 5 16.69 1.30 -13.58
CA ARG A 5 15.95 1.82 -12.42
C ARG A 5 14.49 1.50 -12.67
N ARG A 6 13.96 0.55 -11.89
CA ARG A 6 12.55 0.20 -11.92
C ARG A 6 11.78 1.28 -11.17
N VAL A 7 10.93 1.99 -11.89
CA VAL A 7 10.07 3.05 -11.37
C VAL A 7 8.70 2.47 -11.08
N LEU A 8 8.17 2.79 -9.91
CA LEU A 8 6.82 2.47 -9.48
C LEU A 8 6.15 3.76 -9.04
N ALA A 9 4.85 3.88 -9.28
CA ALA A 9 4.03 4.89 -8.62
C ALA A 9 3.25 4.25 -7.48
N ILE A 10 3.10 4.99 -6.38
CA ILE A 10 2.36 4.59 -5.20
C ILE A 10 1.37 5.69 -4.84
N ASP A 11 0.17 5.26 -4.46
CA ASP A 11 -0.84 6.12 -3.91
C ASP A 11 -1.49 5.45 -2.70
N CYS A 12 -1.84 6.26 -1.69
CA CYS A 12 -2.27 5.79 -0.39
C CYS A 12 -3.44 6.64 0.08
N GLU A 13 -4.51 5.97 0.51
CA GLU A 13 -5.68 6.63 1.09
C GLU A 13 -5.70 6.39 2.59
N MET A 14 -5.89 7.48 3.35
CA MET A 14 -5.90 7.44 4.80
C MET A 14 -7.29 7.71 5.37
N VAL A 15 -7.54 7.11 6.54
CA VAL A 15 -8.70 7.37 7.40
C VAL A 15 -8.23 7.94 8.73
N GLY A 16 -9.11 8.68 9.39
CA GLY A 16 -8.93 9.19 10.74
C GLY A 16 -9.15 8.10 11.79
N THR A 17 -8.17 7.90 12.66
CA THR A 17 -8.23 7.05 13.85
C THR A 17 -7.88 7.85 15.10
N GLY A 18 -8.10 7.26 16.27
CA GLY A 18 -7.88 7.91 17.56
C GLY A 18 -8.91 9.00 17.89
N PRO A 19 -8.70 9.75 18.99
CA PRO A 19 -9.61 10.79 19.44
C PRO A 19 -9.88 11.82 18.33
N ALA A 20 -11.16 12.06 18.05
CA ALA A 20 -11.63 12.95 16.98
C ALA A 20 -11.05 12.67 15.56
N GLY A 21 -10.45 11.50 15.32
CA GLY A 21 -9.84 11.18 14.02
C GLY A 21 -8.56 11.95 13.72
N ALA A 22 -7.85 12.38 14.77
CA ALA A 22 -6.63 13.18 14.67
C ALA A 22 -5.45 12.42 14.05
N VAL A 23 -5.41 11.10 14.19
CA VAL A 23 -4.36 10.25 13.61
C VAL A 23 -4.78 9.81 12.21
N SER A 24 -3.85 9.82 11.25
CA SER A 24 -4.11 9.37 9.88
C SER A 24 -3.52 7.96 9.71
N ASP A 25 -4.37 6.95 9.57
CA ASP A 25 -3.96 5.57 9.33
C ASP A 25 -4.32 5.12 7.91
N LEU A 26 -3.49 4.26 7.32
CA LEU A 26 -3.66 3.73 5.97
C LEU A 26 -4.91 2.84 5.85
N ALA A 27 -5.72 3.11 4.83
CA ALA A 27 -6.95 2.37 4.53
C ALA A 27 -6.98 1.74 3.13
N ARG A 28 -6.20 2.25 2.18
CA ARG A 28 -5.98 1.63 0.86
C ARG A 28 -4.59 1.99 0.36
N CYS A 29 -3.95 1.06 -0.33
CA CYS A 29 -2.69 1.32 -1.01
C CYS A 29 -2.73 0.74 -2.41
N SER A 30 -2.30 1.55 -3.37
CA SER A 30 -2.24 1.23 -4.79
C SER A 30 -0.80 1.42 -5.27
N VAL A 31 -0.28 0.44 -6.00
CA VAL A 31 1.06 0.46 -6.61
C VAL A 31 0.94 0.03 -8.06
N VAL A 32 1.51 0.84 -8.94
CA VAL A 32 1.51 0.59 -10.39
C VAL A 32 2.93 0.61 -10.96
N SER A 33 3.13 -0.20 -12.00
CA SER A 33 4.36 -0.21 -12.79
C SER A 33 4.45 1.05 -13.65
N TYR A 34 5.64 1.34 -14.19
CA TYR A 34 5.82 2.39 -15.20
C TYR A 34 4.94 2.19 -16.44
N HIS A 35 4.60 0.95 -16.78
CA HIS A 35 3.73 0.62 -17.91
C HIS A 35 2.23 0.68 -17.56
N GLY A 36 1.89 1.02 -16.31
CA GLY A 36 0.52 1.12 -15.84
C GLY A 36 -0.07 -0.19 -15.30
N ASP A 37 0.74 -1.26 -15.18
CA ASP A 37 0.27 -2.52 -14.60
C ASP A 37 -0.02 -2.35 -13.11
N VAL A 38 -1.19 -2.81 -12.65
CA VAL A 38 -1.55 -2.79 -11.23
C VAL A 38 -0.84 -3.92 -10.50
N MET A 39 0.19 -3.56 -9.74
CA MET A 39 1.00 -4.51 -8.97
C MET A 39 0.38 -4.79 -7.60
N TYR A 40 -0.30 -3.80 -7.02
CA TYR A 40 -0.97 -3.92 -5.73
C TYR A 40 -2.13 -2.92 -5.70
N ASP A 41 -3.32 -3.37 -5.33
CA ASP A 41 -4.44 -2.50 -5.00
C ASP A 41 -5.32 -3.22 -3.98
N LYS A 42 -5.22 -2.80 -2.72
CA LYS A 42 -5.93 -3.45 -1.61
C LYS A 42 -6.38 -2.46 -0.56
N TYR A 43 -7.56 -2.73 -0.02
CA TYR A 43 -8.02 -2.13 1.23
C TYR A 43 -7.31 -2.78 2.41
N VAL A 44 -6.93 -1.92 3.36
CA VAL A 44 -6.18 -2.26 4.54
C VAL A 44 -7.01 -1.85 5.75
N ARG A 45 -7.13 -2.73 6.75
CA ARG A 45 -7.74 -2.36 8.03
C ARG A 45 -6.71 -1.73 8.94
N PRO A 46 -6.89 -0.48 9.40
CA PRO A 46 -6.11 0.08 10.48
C PRO A 46 -6.21 -0.78 11.74
N LEU A 47 -5.14 -0.80 12.54
CA LEU A 47 -5.15 -1.46 13.85
C LEU A 47 -6.04 -0.71 14.84
N SER A 48 -6.02 0.61 14.77
CA SER A 48 -6.86 1.49 15.59
C SER A 48 -8.28 1.59 15.01
N PRO A 49 -9.31 1.74 15.86
CA PRO A 49 -10.67 1.97 15.37
C PRO A 49 -10.77 3.23 14.51
N ILE A 50 -11.46 3.11 13.38
CA ILE A 50 -11.72 4.24 12.47
C ILE A 50 -12.80 5.11 13.09
N THR A 51 -12.46 6.37 13.36
CA THR A 51 -13.37 7.38 13.90
C THR A 51 -13.86 8.33 12.82
N ASN A 52 -13.10 8.54 11.74
CA ASN A 52 -13.52 9.35 10.60
C ASN A 52 -13.00 8.74 9.28
N TYR A 53 -13.89 8.36 8.37
CA TYR A 53 -13.49 7.78 7.08
C TYR A 53 -12.88 8.77 6.09
N ARG A 54 -13.07 10.08 6.30
CA ARG A 54 -12.58 11.13 5.39
C ARG A 54 -13.03 10.91 3.94
N THR A 55 -14.21 10.31 3.74
CA THR A 55 -14.70 9.79 2.45
C THR A 55 -14.67 10.80 1.31
N ARG A 56 -14.92 12.09 1.59
CA ARG A 56 -14.87 13.15 0.57
C ARG A 56 -13.47 13.34 -0.05
N TRP A 57 -12.43 12.88 0.62
CA TRP A 57 -11.04 12.90 0.14
C TRP A 57 -10.55 11.49 -0.20
N SER A 58 -10.79 10.53 0.70
CA SER A 58 -10.21 9.19 0.61
C SER A 58 -11.01 8.22 -0.27
N GLY A 59 -12.28 8.53 -0.56
CA GLY A 59 -13.23 7.59 -1.17
C GLY A 59 -13.56 6.36 -0.30
N ILE A 60 -12.98 6.23 0.90
CA ILE A 60 -13.17 5.05 1.75
C ILE A 60 -14.53 5.09 2.44
N GLN A 61 -15.23 3.96 2.44
CA GLN A 61 -16.52 3.77 3.11
C GLN A 61 -16.47 2.58 4.07
N ARG A 62 -17.43 2.52 4.99
CA ARG A 62 -17.55 1.43 5.98
C ARG A 62 -17.55 0.03 5.35
N HIS A 63 -18.15 -0.13 4.16
CA HIS A 63 -18.25 -1.43 3.51
C HIS A 63 -16.89 -1.95 2.98
N HIS A 64 -15.96 -1.05 2.62
CA HIS A 64 -14.57 -1.43 2.28
C HIS A 64 -13.84 -2.10 3.45
N MET A 65 -14.34 -1.90 4.68
CA MET A 65 -13.78 -2.46 5.90
C MET A 65 -14.47 -3.74 6.36
N LYS A 66 -15.33 -4.38 5.55
CA LYS A 66 -15.93 -5.69 5.90
C LYS A 66 -14.95 -6.86 5.78
N GLU A 67 -14.24 -6.95 4.65
CA GLU A 67 -13.19 -7.97 4.40
C GLU A 67 -11.83 -7.35 3.98
N PRO A 68 -11.32 -6.35 4.71
CA PRO A 68 -10.04 -5.72 4.39
C PRO A 68 -8.89 -6.66 4.73
N PHE A 69 -7.78 -6.53 4.00
CA PHE A 69 -6.56 -7.20 4.40
C PHE A 69 -6.15 -6.69 5.80
N PRO A 70 -5.89 -7.58 6.77
CA PRO A 70 -5.36 -7.16 8.05
C PRO A 70 -3.94 -6.63 7.82
N CYS A 71 -3.66 -5.37 8.19
CA CYS A 71 -2.28 -4.91 8.18
C CYS A 71 -1.94 -4.16 9.47
N ALA A 72 -0.84 -4.60 10.09
CA ALA A 72 0.23 -3.67 10.41
C ALA A 72 0.90 -3.26 9.09
N ALA A 73 1.24 -1.98 8.88
CA ALA A 73 1.84 -1.44 7.65
C ALA A 73 3.02 -2.26 7.05
N LEU A 74 3.64 -3.15 7.84
CA LEU A 74 4.62 -4.15 7.40
C LEU A 74 4.16 -5.08 6.25
N VAL A 75 2.86 -5.36 6.10
CA VAL A 75 2.40 -6.35 5.11
C VAL A 75 2.52 -5.82 3.67
N CYS A 76 2.19 -4.56 3.41
CA CYS A 76 2.41 -3.93 2.10
C CYS A 76 3.90 -3.98 1.71
N GLN A 77 4.79 -3.68 2.65
CA GLN A 77 6.24 -3.69 2.41
C GLN A 77 6.79 -5.10 2.14
N LYS A 78 6.35 -6.12 2.89
CA LYS A 78 6.80 -7.50 2.68
C LYS A 78 6.30 -8.06 1.35
N ARG A 79 5.07 -7.72 0.95
CA ARG A 79 4.47 -8.25 -0.27
C ARG A 79 4.98 -7.58 -1.53
N LEU A 80 5.23 -6.27 -1.51
CA LEU A 80 5.94 -5.58 -2.59
C LEU A 80 7.32 -6.17 -2.84
N LYS A 81 8.05 -6.59 -1.78
CA LYS A 81 9.33 -7.28 -1.93
C LYS A 81 9.21 -8.67 -2.58
N SER A 82 8.08 -9.37 -2.42
CA SER A 82 7.85 -10.69 -3.04
C SER A 82 7.33 -10.61 -4.47
N CYS A 83 6.52 -9.59 -4.80
CA CYS A 83 6.06 -9.31 -6.16
C CYS A 83 7.19 -8.73 -7.03
N TRP A 84 8.28 -8.33 -6.40
CA TRP A 84 9.50 -7.90 -7.05
C TRP A 84 10.43 -9.10 -7.24
N PRO A 85 10.79 -9.48 -8.48
CA PRO A 85 11.80 -10.51 -8.67
C PRO A 85 13.10 -10.07 -7.97
N PRO A 86 13.86 -11.01 -7.37
CA PRO A 86 15.13 -10.67 -6.75
C PRO A 86 15.96 -9.84 -7.73
N ALA A 87 16.67 -8.82 -7.22
CA ALA A 87 17.65 -8.12 -8.03
C ALA A 87 18.53 -9.20 -8.70
N PRO A 88 18.80 -9.12 -10.03
CA PRO A 88 19.65 -10.11 -10.66
C PRO A 88 20.91 -10.22 -9.81
N SER A 89 21.20 -11.43 -9.34
CA SER A 89 22.36 -11.66 -8.48
C SER A 89 23.54 -11.05 -9.20
N ALA A 90 24.32 -10.24 -8.48
CA ALA A 90 25.62 -9.81 -8.94
C ALA A 90 26.54 -11.05 -8.92
N ASN A 91 26.24 -12.05 -9.75
CA ASN A 91 27.21 -13.04 -10.14
C ASN A 91 28.26 -12.27 -10.93
N LYS A 92 29.36 -11.98 -10.25
CA LYS A 92 30.69 -11.76 -10.82
C LYS A 92 30.81 -12.65 -12.05
N VAL A 93 30.71 -12.04 -13.22
CA VAL A 93 31.29 -12.61 -14.43
C VAL A 93 32.80 -12.50 -14.24
N ARG A 94 33.45 -13.61 -14.55
CA ARG A 94 34.87 -13.97 -14.36
C ARG A 94 35.86 -12.84 -14.57
#